data_AF-A0A933BT93-F1
#
_entry.id   AF-A0A933BT93-F1
#
_cell.length_a   1.000
_cell.length_b   1.000
_cell.length_c   1.000
_cell.angle_alpha   90.00
_cell.angle_beta   90.00
_cell.angle_gamma   90.00
#
_symmetry.space_group_name_H-M   'P 1'
#
loop_
_entity.id
_entity.type
_entity.pdbx_description
1 polymer ?
#
loop_
_entity_poly.entity_id
_entity_poly.type
_entity_poly.pdbx_seq_one_letter_code
_entity_poly.pdbx_strand_id
1 'polypeptide(L)' 'MDSEFFWEKAQVGCPNCSELLTLRPGRTEVWCQRCEAGFEIREAKSPSHPERLVLLLAPKRPAG' A
#
# COMPACT_ATOMS: atom_id res chain seq x y z
N MET A 1 -9.16 -19.87 11.19
CA MET A 1 -8.98 -19.27 9.86
C MET A 1 -8.49 -17.85 10.11
N ASP A 2 -7.27 -17.77 10.63
CA ASP A 2 -6.64 -16.52 11.02
C ASP A 2 -6.11 -15.88 9.74
N SER A 3 -6.75 -14.80 9.30
CA SER A 3 -6.19 -14.02 8.19
C SER A 3 -4.91 -13.37 8.67
N GLU A 4 -3.77 -13.88 8.20
CA GLU A 4 -2.39 -13.51 8.54
C GLU A 4 -2.01 -12.10 8.06
N PHE A 5 -2.77 -11.08 8.45
CA PHE A 5 -2.34 -9.70 8.29
C PHE A 5 -1.57 -9.30 9.55
N PHE A 6 -0.24 -9.25 9.47
CA PHE A 6 0.65 -8.89 10.59
C PHE A 6 0.62 -7.40 10.95
N TRP A 7 -0.32 -6.62 10.41
CA TRP A 7 -0.42 -5.16 10.60
C TRP A 7 -1.87 -4.68 10.66
N GLU A 8 -2.15 -3.71 11.54
CA GLU A 8 -3.51 -3.19 11.75
C GLU A 8 -3.83 -1.95 10.90
N LYS A 9 -2.83 -1.10 10.67
CA LYS A 9 -2.93 0.14 9.89
C LYS A 9 -1.54 0.62 9.49
N ALA A 10 -1.41 1.15 8.29
CA ALA A 10 -0.19 1.83 7.85
C ALA A 10 -0.52 3.21 7.26
N GLN A 11 0.35 4.19 7.50
CA GLN A 11 0.28 5.51 6.91
C GLN A 11 1.49 5.72 6.02
N VAL A 12 1.24 6.03 4.75
CA VAL A 12 2.29 6.22 3.74
C VAL A 12 1.99 7.48 2.95
N GLY A 13 3.02 8.18 2.48
CA GLY A 13 2.84 9.29 1.56
C GLY A 13 2.44 8.81 0.18
N CYS A 14 1.51 9.50 -0.49
CA CYS A 14 1.21 9.30 -1.89
C CYS A 14 2.47 9.56 -2.71
N PRO A 15 2.92 8.62 -3.56
CA PRO A 15 4.11 8.80 -4.40
C PRO A 15 4.03 10.01 -5.36
N ASN A 16 2.82 10.46 -5.71
CA ASN A 16 2.62 11.53 -6.69
C ASN A 16 2.49 12.93 -6.08
N CYS A 17 1.82 13.06 -4.93
CA CYS A 17 1.49 14.38 -4.36
C CYS A 17 1.82 14.51 -2.86
N SER A 18 2.45 13.49 -2.29
CA SER A 18 2.84 13.41 -0.87
C SER A 18 1.69 13.47 0.14
N GLU A 19 0.44 13.43 -0.30
CA GLU A 19 -0.74 13.33 0.57
C GLU A 19 -0.71 12.03 1.40
N LEU A 20 -1.18 12.09 2.65
CA LEU A 20 -1.16 10.93 3.54
C LEU A 20 -2.24 9.90 3.15
N LEU A 21 -1.81 8.71 2.75
CA LEU A 21 -2.66 7.57 2.46
C LEU A 21 -2.73 6.65 3.68
N THR A 22 -3.95 6.25 4.05
CA THR A 22 -4.17 5.25 5.10
C THR A 22 -4.46 3.90 4.45
N LEU A 23 -3.57 2.94 4.70
CA LEU A 23 -3.74 1.55 4.28
C LEU A 23 -4.40 0.76 5.41
N ARG A 24 -5.24 -0.21 5.05
CA ARG A 24 -5.90 -1.13 5.98
C ARG A 24 -5.69 -2.58 5.54
N PRO A 25 -5.54 -3.53 6.47
CA PRO A 25 -5.43 -4.94 6.14
C PRO A 25 -6.67 -5.41 5.37
N GLY A 26 -6.47 -6.36 4.44
CA GLY A 26 -7.53 -6.86 3.54
C GLY A 26 -7.91 -5.94 2.38
N ARG A 27 -7.31 -4.75 2.25
CA ARG A 27 -7.41 -3.91 1.05
C ARG A 27 -6.20 -4.17 0.14
N THR A 28 -6.46 -4.44 -1.13
CA THR A 28 -5.43 -4.65 -2.16
C THR A 28 -5.18 -3.40 -3.01
N GLU A 29 -5.94 -2.34 -2.79
CA GLU A 29 -5.81 -1.08 -3.51
C GLU A 29 -6.17 0.14 -2.65
N VAL A 30 -5.62 1.29 -3.03
CA VAL A 30 -5.90 2.60 -2.42
C VAL A 30 -5.93 3.67 -3.50
N TRP A 31 -6.83 4.64 -3.35
CA TRP A 31 -6.95 5.80 -4.23
C TRP A 31 -6.61 7.07 -3.45
N CYS A 32 -5.71 7.88 -4.00
CA CYS A 32 -5.38 9.17 -3.40
C CYS A 32 -6.55 10.15 -3.58
N GLN A 33 -7.07 10.68 -2.48
CA GLN A 33 -8.19 11.63 -2.51
C GLN A 33 -7.80 13.02 -3.06
N ARG A 34 -6.49 13.31 -3.18
CA ARG A 34 -5.99 14.61 -3.63
C ARG A 34 -5.65 14.65 -5.12
N CYS A 35 -4.93 13.65 -5.63
CA CYS A 35 -4.52 13.59 -7.04
C CYS A 35 -5.22 12.47 -7.83
N GLU A 36 -6.15 11.75 -7.20
CA GLU A 36 -6.97 10.70 -7.82
C GLU A 36 -6.17 9.51 -8.39
N ALA A 37 -4.87 9.44 -8.12
CA ALA A 37 -4.05 8.30 -8.52
C ALA A 37 -4.41 7.04 -7.73
N GLY A 38 -4.65 5.95 -8.46
CA GLY A 38 -4.87 4.61 -7.90
C GLY A 38 -3.56 3.83 -7.74
N PHE A 39 -3.45 3.07 -6.65
CA PHE A 39 -2.31 2.21 -6.37
C PHE A 39 -2.77 0.84 -5.89
N GLU A 40 -2.07 -0.21 -6.32
CA GLU A 40 -2.15 -1.53 -5.73
C GLU A 40 -1.23 -1.62 -4.50
N ILE A 41 -1.72 -2.22 -3.43
CA ILE A 41 -0.99 -2.49 -2.19
C ILE A 41 -0.40 -3.89 -2.31
N ARG A 42 0.92 -4.01 -2.18
CA ARG A 42 1.63 -5.29 -2.22
C ARG A 42 2.49 -5.45 -0.97
N GLU A 43 2.56 -6.67 -0.47
CA GLU A 43 3.49 -7.05 0.59
C GLU A 43 4.73 -7.68 -0.03
N ALA A 44 5.92 -7.23 0.39
CA ALA A 44 7.19 -7.79 -0.02
C ALA A 44 8.11 -7.94 1.18
N LYS A 45 9.08 -8.85 1.11
CA LYS A 45 10.15 -8.93 2.12
C LYS A 45 11.07 -7.72 1.98
N SER A 46 11.48 -7.13 3.09
CA SER A 46 12.46 -6.05 3.05
C SER A 46 13.78 -6.56 2.45
N PRO A 47 14.37 -5.86 1.47
CA PRO A 47 15.66 -6.26 0.88
C PRO A 47 16.80 -6.30 1.90
N SER A 48 16.76 -5.43 2.92
CA SER A 48 17.78 -5.34 3.97
C SER A 48 17.49 -6.24 5.18
N HIS A 49 16.23 -6.66 5.36
CA HIS A 49 15.75 -7.40 6.53
C HIS A 49 14.71 -8.43 6.09
N PRO A 50 15.12 -9.58 5.54
CA PRO A 50 14.21 -10.57 4.93
C PRO A 50 13.14 -11.11 5.88
N GLU A 51 13.33 -10.97 7.19
CA GLU A 51 12.38 -11.31 8.25
C GLU A 51 11.23 -10.29 8.41
N ARG A 52 11.34 -9.11 7.78
CA ARG A 52 10.34 -8.04 7.85
C ARG A 52 9.57 -7.92 6.54
N LEU A 53 8.26 -7.67 6.66
CA LEU A 53 7.41 -7.31 5.52
C LEU A 53 7.36 -5.79 5.36
N VAL A 54 7.36 -5.32 4.12
CA VAL A 54 7.15 -3.93 3.73
C VAL A 54 5.96 -3.83 2.78
N LEU A 55 5.24 -2.70 2.88
CA LEU A 55 4.14 -2.38 1.99
C LEU A 55 4.65 -1.54 0.82
N LEU A 56 4.32 -1.98 -0.38
CA LEU A 56 4.66 -1.32 -1.63
C LEU A 56 3.38 -0.78 -2.29
N LEU A 57 3.44 0.46 -2.78
CA LEU A 57 2.40 1.04 -3.62
C LEU A 57 2.84 0.95 -5.08
N ALA A 58 2.19 0.07 -5.85
CA ALA A 58 2.41 -0.03 -7.29
C ALA A 58 1.36 0.82 -8.04
N PRO A 59 1.73 1.67 -9.00
CA PRO A 59 0.75 2.46 -9.75
C PRO A 59 -0.26 1.56 -10.46
N LYS A 60 -1.55 1.80 -10.24
CA LYS A 60 -2.62 1.15 -10.98
C LYS A 60 -2.66 1.79 -12.37
N ARG A 61 -2.43 1.01 -13.43
CA ARG A 61 -2.57 1.54 -14.80
C ARG A 61 -4.02 1.99 -14.98
N PRO A 62 -4.28 3.20 -15.51
CA PRO A 62 -5.64 3.57 -15.89
C PRO A 62 -6.12 2.55 -16.93
N ALA A 63 -7.30 1.98 -16.72
CA ALA A 63 -7.97 1.18 -17.74
C ALA A 63 -8.22 2.12 -18.92
N GLY A 64 -7.47 1.92 -20.01
CA GLY A 64 -7.67 2.64 -21.27
C GLY A 64 -9.01 2.30 -21.91
#